data_AF-A0A6A6QRL3-F1
#
_entry.id   AF-A0A6A6QRL3-F1
#
_cell.length_a   1.000
_cell.length_b   1.000
_cell.length_c   1.000
_cell.angle_alpha   90.00
_cell.angle_beta   90.00
_cell.angle_gamma   90.00
#
_symmetry.space_group_name_H-M   'P 1'
#
loop_
_entity.id
_entity.type
_entity.pdbx_description
1 polymer ?
#
loop_
_entity_poly.entity_id
_entity_poly.type
_entity_poly.pdbx_seq_one_letter_code
_entity_poly.pdbx_strand_id
1 'polypeptide(L)'
;MPSSFSSIPTINYSRLRTPTTKAAELIKLRDAIFVVGFLYLVESGLEPLIKETHEALPWVFSLPTEVKEKSNMRNSPAFLGYTQLGSETTAAQTDLREQFDFGTPVEATTAVNEPQWKKLAGPSQFPANSEVESLVKQYLTGMHSLSRSFLQLVGESLSLPPTTFDGFLGDMDRLKFVKYPPAAPGSQGVGPHKDSTGLFTFLSQDNVGGLEVLNKDGDWIEVSPVEGSLVVNIQQGFEAITGGICGATTHRVIAPTDVTRYSIPFFLGVRLDLTLDQLRESAAHITAKIPVTDDRKKRAVDVPSEFLSPQYSCFGEAQLRNRVLSHPDVGKRWYPDLYEKYSNEVLR
;
A
#
# COMPACT_ATOMS: atom_id res chain seq x y z
N MET A 1 12.67 -4.63 -26.66
CA MET A 1 12.40 -4.84 -25.21
C MET A 1 11.96 -3.50 -24.63
N PRO A 2 10.93 -3.41 -23.79
CA PRO A 2 10.74 -2.18 -23.01
C PRO A 2 12.03 -1.98 -22.18
N SER A 3 12.63 -0.79 -22.24
CA SER A 3 13.83 -0.46 -21.48
C SER A 3 13.58 -0.73 -19.99
N SER A 4 14.49 -1.46 -19.36
CA SER A 4 14.57 -1.52 -17.90
C SER A 4 14.87 -0.13 -17.34
N PHE A 5 14.59 0.09 -16.05
CA PHE A 5 14.87 1.36 -15.38
C PHE A 5 16.07 1.22 -14.46
N SER A 6 16.80 2.32 -14.30
CA SER A 6 17.96 2.43 -13.40
C SER A 6 17.79 3.54 -12.35
N SER A 7 16.64 4.21 -12.33
CA SER A 7 16.32 5.30 -11.40
C SER A 7 14.81 5.49 -11.28
N ILE A 8 14.36 5.99 -10.13
CA ILE A 8 12.96 6.30 -9.89
C ILE A 8 12.61 7.71 -10.43
N PRO A 9 11.60 7.84 -11.32
CA PRO A 9 11.22 9.14 -11.90
C PRO A 9 10.58 10.05 -10.86
N THR A 10 10.79 11.37 -11.01
CA THR A 10 10.15 12.39 -10.16
C THR A 10 9.02 13.09 -10.91
N ILE A 11 7.86 13.17 -10.28
CA ILE A 11 6.65 13.82 -10.75
C ILE A 11 6.29 14.96 -9.81
N ASN A 12 6.03 16.14 -10.35
CA ASN A 12 5.66 17.30 -9.58
C ASN A 12 4.13 17.47 -9.55
N TYR A 13 3.54 17.32 -8.37
CA TYR A 13 2.09 17.34 -8.19
C TYR A 13 1.46 18.71 -8.47
N SER A 14 2.12 19.82 -8.08
CA SER A 14 1.65 21.17 -8.41
C SER A 14 1.60 21.43 -9.92
N ARG A 15 2.56 20.88 -10.68
CA ARG A 15 2.60 20.98 -12.15
C ARG A 15 1.49 20.18 -12.83
N LEU A 16 1.06 19.05 -12.25
CA LEU A 16 -0.11 18.29 -12.71
C LEU A 16 -1.44 19.05 -12.50
N ARG A 17 -1.45 20.08 -11.65
CA ARG A 17 -2.63 20.89 -11.36
C ARG A 17 -2.60 22.27 -12.04
N THR A 18 -1.52 22.58 -12.76
CA THR A 18 -1.32 23.88 -13.41
C THR A 18 -1.52 23.73 -14.92
N PRO A 19 -2.53 24.41 -15.54
CA PRO A 19 -2.91 24.18 -16.94
C PRO A 19 -1.75 24.26 -17.95
N THR A 20 -0.82 25.19 -17.75
CA THR A 20 0.32 25.41 -18.66
C THR A 20 1.39 24.33 -18.60
N THR A 21 1.49 23.58 -17.49
CA THR A 21 2.50 22.54 -17.28
C THR A 21 1.94 21.13 -17.26
N LYS A 22 0.62 21.00 -17.05
CA LYS A 22 -0.07 19.73 -16.82
C LYS A 22 0.18 18.70 -17.91
N ALA A 23 0.04 19.10 -19.18
CA ALA A 23 0.20 18.17 -20.31
C ALA A 23 1.59 17.51 -20.32
N ALA A 24 2.65 18.28 -20.12
CA ALA A 24 4.02 17.75 -20.09
C ALA A 24 4.27 16.84 -18.87
N GLU A 25 3.67 17.18 -17.72
CA GLU A 25 3.86 16.41 -16.49
C GLU A 25 3.03 15.10 -16.51
N LEU A 26 1.86 15.07 -17.16
CA LEU A 26 1.07 13.86 -17.39
C LEU A 26 1.82 12.83 -18.25
N ILE A 27 2.63 13.28 -19.21
CA ILE A 27 3.48 12.37 -20.02
C ILE A 27 4.49 11.67 -19.11
N LYS A 28 5.17 12.41 -18.23
CA LYS A 28 6.11 11.81 -17.28
C LYS A 28 5.41 10.83 -16.32
N LEU A 29 4.23 11.20 -15.82
CA LEU A 29 3.44 10.34 -14.94
C LEU A 29 3.08 9.03 -15.64
N ARG A 30 2.60 9.11 -16.88
CA ARG A 30 2.29 7.94 -17.71
C ARG A 30 3.50 7.04 -17.89
N ASP A 31 4.66 7.62 -18.21
CA ASP A 31 5.89 6.86 -18.42
C ASP A 31 6.36 6.17 -17.13
N ALA A 32 6.26 6.85 -15.98
CA ALA A 32 6.54 6.28 -14.67
C ALA A 32 5.64 5.07 -14.36
N ILE A 33 4.33 5.20 -14.60
CA ILE A 33 3.34 4.15 -14.39
C ILE A 33 3.59 2.93 -15.28
N PHE A 34 3.89 3.13 -16.56
CA PHE A 34 4.08 2.02 -17.51
C PHE A 34 5.45 1.34 -17.41
N VAL A 35 6.50 2.10 -17.12
CA VAL A 35 7.87 1.58 -17.21
C VAL A 35 8.32 1.03 -15.86
N VAL A 36 8.00 1.74 -14.78
CA VAL A 36 8.60 1.55 -13.45
C VAL A 36 7.59 1.05 -12.43
N GLY A 37 6.37 1.58 -12.40
CA GLY A 37 5.38 1.30 -11.35
C GLY A 37 5.72 1.95 -9.99
N PHE A 38 6.75 2.80 -9.96
CA PHE A 38 7.22 3.62 -8.84
C PHE A 38 7.57 5.03 -9.32
N LEU A 39 7.38 6.03 -8.46
CA LEU A 39 7.79 7.41 -8.69
C LEU A 39 7.98 8.17 -7.37
N TYR A 40 8.76 9.26 -7.39
CA TYR A 40 8.68 10.31 -6.39
C TYR A 40 7.58 11.30 -6.77
N LEU A 41 6.75 11.67 -5.81
CA LEU A 41 5.77 12.74 -5.92
C LEU A 41 6.22 13.91 -5.03
N VAL A 42 6.54 15.04 -5.65
CA VAL A 42 6.99 16.27 -4.97
C VAL A 42 5.97 17.38 -5.09
N GLU A 43 6.07 18.41 -4.24
CA GLU A 43 5.14 19.56 -4.21
C GLU A 43 3.68 19.11 -4.01
N SER A 44 3.49 18.17 -3.08
CA SER A 44 2.21 17.57 -2.70
C SER A 44 1.35 18.53 -1.88
N GLY A 45 1.97 19.47 -1.16
CA GLY A 45 1.33 20.33 -0.17
C GLY A 45 1.22 19.68 1.22
N LEU A 46 1.65 18.42 1.38
CA LEU A 46 1.66 17.70 2.66
C LEU A 46 3.02 17.77 3.37
N GLU A 47 4.01 18.46 2.82
CA GLU A 47 5.38 18.52 3.35
C GLU A 47 5.44 18.95 4.83
N PRO A 48 4.67 19.97 5.28
CA PRO A 48 4.67 20.34 6.71
C PRO A 48 4.12 19.23 7.61
N LEU A 49 3.02 18.57 7.20
CA LEU A 49 2.40 17.50 7.97
C LEU A 49 3.26 16.23 8.00
N ILE A 50 3.92 15.91 6.87
CA ILE A 50 4.90 14.83 6.78
C ILE A 50 6.04 15.07 7.77
N LYS A 51 6.60 16.28 7.78
CA LYS A 51 7.67 16.67 8.69
C LYS A 51 7.25 16.55 10.16
N GLU A 52 6.11 17.16 10.52
CA GLU A 52 5.54 17.07 11.88
C GLU A 52 5.34 15.61 12.30
N THR A 53 4.83 14.77 11.40
CA THR A 53 4.58 13.36 11.69
C THR A 53 5.88 12.61 11.96
N HIS A 54 6.91 12.79 11.11
CA HIS A 54 8.23 12.18 11.33
C HIS A 54 8.89 12.65 12.63
N GLU A 55 8.79 13.94 12.97
CA GLU A 55 9.30 14.50 14.23
C GLU A 55 8.63 13.86 15.46
N ALA A 56 7.37 13.45 15.35
CA ALA A 56 6.66 12.76 16.42
C ALA A 56 7.03 11.27 16.56
N LEU A 57 7.45 10.59 15.49
CA LEU A 57 7.66 9.13 15.49
C LEU A 57 8.64 8.63 16.56
N PRO A 58 9.82 9.25 16.78
CA PRO A 58 10.73 8.81 17.85
C PRO A 58 10.05 8.76 19.22
N TRP A 59 9.24 9.77 19.52
CA TRP A 59 8.49 9.82 20.76
C TRP A 59 7.37 8.76 20.79
N VAL A 60 6.58 8.61 19.73
CA VAL A 60 5.51 7.58 19.63
C VAL A 60 6.08 6.19 19.90
N PHE A 61 7.22 5.85 19.30
CA PHE A 61 7.86 4.55 19.48
C PHE A 61 8.61 4.40 20.82
N SER A 62 8.91 5.50 21.50
CA SER A 62 9.50 5.52 22.85
C SER A 62 8.49 5.29 23.97
N LEU A 63 7.18 5.30 23.67
CA LEU A 63 6.14 5.00 24.66
C LEU A 63 6.42 3.65 25.36
N PRO A 64 6.11 3.52 26.67
CA PRO A 64 6.32 2.28 27.40
C PRO A 64 5.64 1.10 26.69
N THR A 65 6.29 -0.06 26.71
CA THR A 65 5.77 -1.28 26.05
C THR A 65 4.34 -1.57 26.49
N GLU A 66 4.03 -1.45 27.78
CA GLU A 66 2.70 -1.68 28.34
C GLU A 66 1.65 -0.71 27.78
N VAL A 67 2.04 0.50 27.38
CA VAL A 67 1.15 1.47 26.73
C VAL A 67 0.89 1.09 25.28
N LYS A 68 1.92 0.68 24.54
CA LYS A 68 1.81 0.24 23.14
C LYS A 68 0.99 -1.04 23.03
N GLU A 69 1.18 -1.98 23.97
CA GLU A 69 0.46 -3.25 24.04
C GLU A 69 -1.05 -3.11 24.31
N LYS A 70 -1.50 -2.02 24.96
CA LYS A 70 -2.95 -1.76 25.09
C LYS A 70 -3.63 -1.59 23.73
N SER A 71 -2.89 -1.12 22.73
CA SER A 71 -3.34 -0.99 21.34
C SER A 71 -2.89 -2.15 20.44
N ASN A 72 -2.48 -3.31 20.98
CA ASN A 72 -1.96 -4.42 20.18
C ASN A 72 -2.97 -4.88 19.10
N MET A 73 -2.48 -5.11 17.88
CA MET A 73 -3.27 -5.55 16.72
C MET A 73 -4.11 -6.79 17.00
N ARG A 74 -3.61 -7.71 17.85
CA ARG A 74 -4.32 -8.92 18.29
C ARG A 74 -5.67 -8.63 18.94
N ASN A 75 -5.91 -7.41 19.42
CA ASN A 75 -7.19 -6.99 19.99
C ASN A 75 -8.20 -6.50 18.95
N SER A 76 -7.86 -6.45 17.66
CA SER A 76 -8.71 -5.93 16.59
C SER A 76 -8.98 -6.98 15.51
N PRO A 77 -10.25 -7.32 15.21
CA PRO A 77 -10.58 -8.14 14.04
C PRO A 77 -10.26 -7.41 12.72
N ALA A 78 -10.10 -6.09 12.75
CA ALA A 78 -9.74 -5.30 11.57
C ALA A 78 -8.23 -5.31 11.25
N PHE A 79 -7.40 -6.01 12.03
CA PHE A 79 -5.94 -6.01 11.88
C PHE A 79 -5.37 -4.58 11.98
N LEU A 80 -5.87 -3.81 12.94
CA LEU A 80 -5.42 -2.45 13.26
C LEU A 80 -4.87 -2.40 14.67
N GLY A 81 -3.71 -1.78 14.85
CA GLY A 81 -3.05 -1.64 16.15
C GLY A 81 -1.53 -1.81 16.08
N TYR A 82 -0.94 -1.93 17.25
CA TYR A 82 0.50 -2.11 17.46
C TYR A 82 0.95 -3.54 17.18
N THR A 83 2.11 -3.67 16.52
CA THR A 83 2.81 -4.93 16.28
C THR A 83 4.26 -4.78 16.75
N GLN A 84 4.71 -5.72 17.59
CA GLN A 84 6.05 -5.71 18.15
C GLN A 84 7.14 -5.95 17.10
N LEU A 85 8.36 -5.56 17.45
CA LEU A 85 9.54 -5.81 16.63
C LEU A 85 9.68 -7.29 16.26
N GLY A 86 9.80 -7.59 14.98
CA GLY A 86 10.06 -8.95 14.50
C GLY A 86 8.85 -9.90 14.57
N SER A 87 7.64 -9.37 14.76
CA SER A 87 6.42 -10.20 14.79
C SER A 87 5.89 -10.58 13.40
N GLU A 88 6.32 -9.90 12.33
CA GLU A 88 5.87 -10.18 10.97
C GLU A 88 6.94 -10.93 10.16
N THR A 89 6.49 -11.66 9.13
CA THR A 89 7.34 -12.48 8.26
C THR A 89 6.97 -12.21 6.82
N THR A 90 7.96 -11.89 5.99
CA THR A 90 7.83 -11.75 4.54
C THR A 90 8.84 -12.67 3.86
N ALA A 91 8.43 -13.36 2.80
CA ALA A 91 9.28 -14.31 2.06
C ALA A 91 9.98 -15.35 2.98
N ALA A 92 9.25 -15.85 3.99
CA ALA A 92 9.71 -16.81 5.00
C ALA A 92 10.88 -16.33 5.90
N GLN A 93 11.14 -15.02 5.93
CA GLN A 93 12.11 -14.40 6.83
C GLN A 93 11.43 -13.33 7.69
N THR A 94 11.93 -13.16 8.92
CA THR A 94 11.40 -12.18 9.87
C THR A 94 11.70 -10.75 9.41
N ASP A 95 10.69 -9.88 9.47
CA ASP A 95 10.81 -8.46 9.17
C ASP A 95 11.26 -7.69 10.42
N LEU A 96 12.44 -7.05 10.39
CA LEU A 96 12.98 -6.29 11.52
C LEU A 96 12.36 -4.89 11.62
N ARG A 97 11.04 -4.86 11.88
CA ARG A 97 10.28 -3.63 12.08
C ARG A 97 9.33 -3.73 13.27
N GLU A 98 9.11 -2.59 13.90
CA GLU A 98 8.07 -2.30 14.91
C GLU A 98 7.05 -1.35 14.25
N GLN A 99 5.75 -1.54 14.43
CA GLN A 99 4.75 -0.72 13.71
C GLN A 99 3.43 -0.50 14.45
N PHE A 100 2.72 0.54 14.02
CA PHE A 100 1.31 0.77 14.31
C PHE A 100 0.53 0.83 13.01
N ASP A 101 -0.52 0.02 12.89
CA ASP A 101 -1.47 0.05 11.77
C ASP A 101 -2.74 0.80 12.17
N PHE A 102 -3.07 1.83 11.40
CA PHE A 102 -4.29 2.60 11.50
C PHE A 102 -5.10 2.47 10.20
N GLY A 103 -6.37 2.81 10.26
CA GLY A 103 -7.26 2.80 9.10
C GLY A 103 -8.24 3.96 9.10
N THR A 104 -8.91 4.15 7.98
CA THR A 104 -10.01 5.11 7.82
C THR A 104 -11.01 4.96 8.98
N PRO A 105 -11.42 6.06 9.62
CA PRO A 105 -12.42 6.00 10.69
C PRO A 105 -13.75 5.46 10.16
N VAL A 106 -14.07 4.24 10.53
CA VAL A 106 -15.32 3.55 10.18
C VAL A 106 -15.87 2.81 11.40
N GLU A 107 -17.19 2.75 11.51
CA GLU A 107 -17.83 1.95 12.55
C GLU A 107 -17.67 0.46 12.24
N ALA A 108 -17.46 -0.34 13.29
CA ALA A 108 -17.42 -1.78 13.13
C ALA A 108 -18.81 -2.31 12.75
N THR A 109 -18.85 -3.28 11.84
CA THR A 109 -20.10 -3.98 11.55
C THR A 109 -20.61 -4.71 12.81
N THR A 110 -21.89 -4.49 13.14
CA THR A 110 -22.57 -5.13 14.29
C THR A 110 -23.52 -6.25 13.86
N ALA A 111 -23.69 -6.47 12.56
CA ALA A 111 -24.63 -7.44 12.02
C ALA A 111 -24.06 -8.88 12.05
N VAL A 112 -24.84 -9.82 12.58
CA VAL A 112 -24.43 -11.20 12.86
C VAL A 112 -24.26 -12.05 11.59
N ASN A 113 -24.96 -11.72 10.51
CA ASN A 113 -25.01 -12.50 9.27
C ASN A 113 -24.24 -11.86 8.10
N GLU A 114 -23.38 -10.88 8.38
CA GLU A 114 -22.54 -10.25 7.36
C GLU A 114 -21.32 -11.12 7.01
N PRO A 115 -20.80 -11.05 5.76
CA PRO A 115 -19.57 -11.72 5.40
C PRO A 115 -18.41 -11.32 6.33
N GLN A 116 -17.58 -12.29 6.71
CA GLN A 116 -16.49 -12.08 7.68
C GLN A 116 -15.48 -11.01 7.25
N TRP A 117 -15.29 -10.82 5.94
CA TRP A 117 -14.37 -9.82 5.41
C TRP A 117 -14.81 -8.38 5.70
N LYS A 118 -16.09 -8.12 5.98
CA LYS A 118 -16.55 -6.77 6.38
C LYS A 118 -15.91 -6.30 7.69
N LYS A 119 -15.48 -7.24 8.55
CA LYS A 119 -14.76 -6.92 9.79
C LYS A 119 -13.34 -6.38 9.56
N LEU A 120 -12.82 -6.45 8.33
CA LEU A 120 -11.57 -5.76 7.97
C LEU A 120 -11.73 -4.23 8.11
N ALA A 121 -12.94 -3.71 7.90
CA ALA A 121 -13.27 -2.32 8.21
C ALA A 121 -13.66 -2.20 9.69
N GLY A 122 -12.94 -1.38 10.44
CA GLY A 122 -13.21 -1.15 11.86
C GLY A 122 -12.38 -0.01 12.45
N PRO A 123 -12.63 0.34 13.73
CA PRO A 123 -11.95 1.44 14.39
C PRO A 123 -10.47 1.12 14.63
N SER A 124 -9.63 2.14 14.50
CA SER A 124 -8.22 2.08 14.88
C SER A 124 -8.07 1.99 16.40
N GLN A 125 -7.04 1.28 16.85
CA GLN A 125 -6.62 1.27 18.25
C GLN A 125 -5.46 2.24 18.44
N PHE A 126 -5.58 3.17 19.38
CA PHE A 126 -4.54 4.14 19.67
C PHE A 126 -3.85 3.82 21.00
N PRO A 127 -2.52 3.99 21.11
CA PRO A 127 -1.90 4.06 22.43
C PRO A 127 -2.56 5.22 23.19
N ALA A 128 -2.80 5.09 24.50
CA ALA A 128 -3.64 6.00 25.31
C ALA A 128 -3.13 7.47 25.38
N ASN A 129 -3.17 8.16 24.24
CA ASN A 129 -2.61 9.45 23.96
C ASN A 129 -3.38 10.08 22.78
N SER A 130 -4.06 11.19 23.06
CA SER A 130 -4.90 11.91 22.08
C SER A 130 -4.12 12.63 20.99
N GLU A 131 -2.84 12.94 21.21
CA GLU A 131 -2.00 13.62 20.22
C GLU A 131 -1.68 12.68 19.05
N VAL A 132 -1.38 11.41 19.34
CA VAL A 132 -1.17 10.37 18.31
C VAL A 132 -2.43 10.20 17.47
N GLU A 133 -3.60 10.12 18.12
CA GLU A 133 -4.88 9.99 17.42
C GLU A 133 -5.17 11.21 16.53
N SER A 134 -4.94 12.42 17.03
CA SER A 134 -5.11 13.65 16.26
C SER A 134 -4.20 13.68 15.03
N LEU A 135 -2.91 13.35 15.21
CA LEU A 135 -1.93 13.33 14.13
C LEU A 135 -2.29 12.29 13.05
N VAL A 136 -2.69 11.09 13.45
CA VAL A 136 -3.15 10.04 12.53
C VAL A 136 -4.37 10.50 11.72
N LYS A 137 -5.37 11.11 12.37
CA LYS A 137 -6.57 11.63 11.68
C LYS A 137 -6.24 12.73 10.68
N GLN A 138 -5.34 13.64 11.03
CA GLN A 138 -4.87 14.69 10.13
C GLN A 138 -4.13 14.10 8.93
N TYR A 139 -3.21 13.16 9.16
CA TYR A 139 -2.44 12.49 8.11
C TYR A 139 -3.35 11.70 7.15
N LEU A 140 -4.28 10.91 7.68
CA LEU A 140 -5.29 10.19 6.88
C LEU A 140 -6.12 11.15 6.04
N THR A 141 -6.56 12.28 6.60
CA THR A 141 -7.36 13.28 5.88
C THR A 141 -6.58 13.89 4.71
N GLY A 142 -5.33 14.28 4.94
CA GLY A 142 -4.44 14.81 3.89
C GLY A 142 -4.19 13.78 2.79
N MET A 143 -3.86 12.54 3.18
CA MET A 143 -3.61 11.44 2.24
C MET A 143 -4.85 11.04 1.44
N HIS A 144 -6.05 11.02 2.04
CA HIS A 144 -7.30 10.77 1.31
C HIS A 144 -7.54 11.78 0.19
N SER A 145 -7.31 13.07 0.47
CA SER A 145 -7.48 14.12 -0.54
C SER A 145 -6.46 14.00 -1.67
N LEU A 146 -5.18 13.84 -1.30
CA LEU A 146 -4.09 13.71 -2.26
C LEU A 146 -4.25 12.47 -3.15
N SER A 147 -4.47 11.31 -2.55
CA SER A 147 -4.50 10.02 -3.24
C SER A 147 -5.67 9.90 -4.23
N ARG A 148 -6.85 10.40 -3.88
CA ARG A 148 -8.00 10.46 -4.79
C ARG A 148 -7.76 11.40 -5.97
N SER A 149 -7.22 12.59 -5.71
CA SER A 149 -6.86 13.50 -6.79
C SER A 149 -5.76 12.92 -7.68
N PHE A 150 -4.77 12.25 -7.10
CA PHE A 150 -3.72 11.55 -7.83
C PHE A 150 -4.29 10.44 -8.72
N LEU A 151 -5.24 9.63 -8.22
CA LEU A 151 -5.91 8.60 -9.01
C LEU A 151 -6.62 9.17 -10.25
N GLN A 152 -7.23 10.35 -10.14
CA GLN A 152 -7.85 11.01 -11.29
C GLN A 152 -6.82 11.49 -12.32
N LEU A 153 -5.68 12.00 -11.86
CA LEU A 153 -4.55 12.37 -12.72
C LEU A 153 -3.92 11.15 -13.40
N VAL A 154 -3.91 10.01 -12.72
CA VAL A 154 -3.54 8.72 -13.33
C VAL A 154 -4.50 8.39 -14.48
N GLY A 155 -5.81 8.46 -14.26
CA GLY A 155 -6.82 8.29 -15.32
C GLY A 155 -6.55 9.16 -16.54
N GLU A 156 -6.31 10.45 -16.32
CA GLU A 156 -5.98 11.39 -17.39
C GLU A 156 -4.65 11.07 -18.09
N SER A 157 -3.61 10.68 -17.35
CA SER A 157 -2.31 10.29 -17.91
C SER A 157 -2.43 9.06 -18.82
N LEU A 158 -3.39 8.17 -18.53
CA LEU A 158 -3.71 7.00 -19.32
C LEU A 158 -4.66 7.30 -20.49
N SER A 159 -4.98 8.58 -20.74
CA SER A 159 -5.95 9.03 -21.76
C SER A 159 -7.36 8.49 -21.52
N LEU A 160 -7.72 8.26 -20.25
CA LEU A 160 -9.04 7.85 -19.80
C LEU A 160 -9.78 9.06 -19.18
N PRO A 161 -11.12 9.01 -19.07
CA PRO A 161 -11.84 9.95 -18.22
C PRO A 161 -11.23 9.99 -16.80
N PRO A 162 -11.03 11.17 -16.18
CA PRO A 162 -10.36 11.25 -14.87
C PRO A 162 -11.00 10.37 -13.79
N THR A 163 -12.33 10.23 -13.81
CA THR A 163 -13.08 9.46 -12.82
C THR A 163 -13.17 7.95 -13.12
N THR A 164 -12.45 7.44 -14.12
CA THR A 164 -12.54 6.03 -14.56
C THR A 164 -12.34 5.04 -13.41
N PHE A 165 -11.48 5.39 -12.45
CA PHE A 165 -11.14 4.49 -11.35
C PHE A 165 -11.91 4.74 -10.05
N ASP A 166 -12.74 5.79 -9.99
CA ASP A 166 -13.40 6.21 -8.75
C ASP A 166 -14.36 5.13 -8.23
N GLY A 167 -14.95 4.34 -9.12
CA GLY A 167 -15.84 3.21 -8.77
C GLY A 167 -15.15 2.04 -8.06
N PHE A 168 -13.82 1.97 -8.07
CA PHE A 168 -13.04 0.95 -7.38
C PHE A 168 -12.55 1.40 -6.00
N LEU A 169 -12.67 2.69 -5.66
CA LEU A 169 -12.22 3.22 -4.38
C LEU A 169 -12.94 2.52 -3.23
N GLY A 170 -12.16 2.00 -2.28
CA GLY A 170 -12.67 1.46 -1.03
C GLY A 170 -12.94 2.55 0.00
N ASP A 171 -13.55 2.14 1.10
CA ASP A 171 -13.73 2.88 2.34
C ASP A 171 -12.69 2.51 3.40
N MET A 172 -11.78 1.57 3.08
CA MET A 172 -10.82 1.00 3.99
C MET A 172 -9.38 1.28 3.54
N ASP A 173 -8.97 2.54 3.66
CA ASP A 173 -7.56 2.91 3.51
C ASP A 173 -6.79 2.56 4.79
N ARG A 174 -5.48 2.35 4.64
CA ARG A 174 -4.58 1.99 5.74
C ARG A 174 -3.43 2.97 5.84
N LEU A 175 -2.99 3.23 7.06
CA LEU A 175 -1.81 4.02 7.38
C LEU A 175 -0.95 3.21 8.33
N LYS A 176 0.37 3.21 8.14
CA LYS A 176 1.28 2.69 9.15
C LYS A 176 2.25 3.76 9.61
N PHE A 177 2.58 3.71 10.89
CA PHE A 177 3.84 4.25 11.39
C PHE A 177 4.79 3.08 11.59
N VAL A 178 6.00 3.16 11.05
CA VAL A 178 6.94 2.04 11.07
C VAL A 178 8.31 2.51 11.51
N LYS A 179 8.94 1.72 12.39
CA LYS A 179 10.28 1.91 12.93
C LYS A 179 11.14 0.68 12.61
N TYR A 180 12.34 0.93 12.10
CA TYR A 180 13.35 -0.08 11.82
C TYR A 180 14.58 0.24 12.66
N PRO A 181 14.87 -0.53 13.73
CA PRO A 181 16.07 -0.33 14.53
C PRO A 181 17.33 -0.79 13.75
N PRO A 182 18.52 -0.34 14.19
CA PRO A 182 19.80 -0.87 13.70
C PRO A 182 19.88 -2.40 13.78
N ALA A 183 20.39 -3.02 12.71
CA ALA A 183 20.57 -4.46 12.57
C ALA A 183 21.88 -4.79 11.86
N ALA A 184 22.24 -6.08 11.82
CA ALA A 184 23.44 -6.51 11.10
C ALA A 184 23.32 -6.19 9.58
N PRO A 185 24.43 -5.86 8.89
CA PRO A 185 24.40 -5.58 7.45
C PRO A 185 23.70 -6.69 6.64
N GLY A 186 22.84 -6.28 5.71
CA GLY A 186 22.06 -7.20 4.88
C GLY A 186 20.83 -7.82 5.56
N SER A 187 20.51 -7.43 6.80
CA SER A 187 19.30 -7.91 7.47
C SER A 187 18.03 -7.40 6.79
N GLN A 188 16.99 -8.23 6.82
CA GLN A 188 15.69 -7.92 6.25
C GLN A 188 14.94 -6.91 7.14
N GLY A 189 14.67 -5.71 6.61
CA GLY A 189 13.67 -4.82 7.17
C GLY A 189 12.28 -5.29 6.77
N VAL A 190 12.08 -5.49 5.46
CA VAL A 190 10.90 -6.12 4.84
C VAL A 190 11.34 -6.92 3.63
N GLY A 191 10.89 -8.17 3.51
CA GLY A 191 11.27 -9.04 2.40
C GLY A 191 10.74 -8.57 1.03
N PRO A 192 11.23 -9.14 -0.08
CA PRO A 192 10.70 -8.90 -1.43
C PRO A 192 9.20 -9.19 -1.52
N HIS A 193 8.41 -8.20 -1.90
CA HIS A 193 6.96 -8.35 -2.07
C HIS A 193 6.40 -7.32 -3.06
N LYS A 194 5.12 -7.51 -3.42
CA LYS A 194 4.26 -6.47 -4.00
C LYS A 194 3.18 -6.13 -2.98
N ASP A 195 2.77 -4.88 -2.92
CA ASP A 195 1.62 -4.47 -2.12
C ASP A 195 0.35 -5.09 -2.71
N SER A 196 -0.36 -5.88 -1.89
CA SER A 196 -1.29 -6.88 -2.44
C SER A 196 -2.71 -6.38 -2.70
N THR A 197 -3.20 -5.37 -1.99
CA THR A 197 -4.67 -5.20 -1.83
C THR A 197 -5.20 -3.76 -1.96
N GLY A 198 -4.50 -2.89 -2.67
CA GLY A 198 -4.96 -1.51 -2.93
C GLY A 198 -4.76 -1.05 -4.37
N LEU A 199 -4.89 0.25 -4.56
CA LEU A 199 -4.66 0.94 -5.81
C LEU A 199 -3.22 1.46 -5.86
N PHE A 200 -2.86 2.28 -4.87
CA PHE A 200 -1.55 2.93 -4.77
C PHE A 200 -1.09 3.01 -3.31
N THR A 201 0.21 2.84 -3.10
CA THR A 201 0.88 3.15 -1.83
C THR A 201 1.55 4.51 -1.95
N PHE A 202 1.46 5.32 -0.89
CA PHE A 202 2.11 6.61 -0.73
C PHE A 202 3.00 6.53 0.51
N LEU A 203 4.30 6.44 0.31
CA LEU A 203 5.29 6.25 1.36
C LEU A 203 6.04 7.55 1.61
N SER A 204 6.00 8.05 2.84
CA SER A 204 7.00 9.01 3.30
C SER A 204 8.17 8.29 3.98
N GLN A 205 9.39 8.68 3.62
CA GLN A 205 10.63 8.17 4.19
C GLN A 205 11.33 9.29 4.97
N ASP A 206 12.06 8.91 6.02
CA ASP A 206 13.10 9.76 6.59
C ASP A 206 14.36 9.76 5.70
N ASN A 207 15.46 10.33 6.20
CA ASN A 207 16.72 10.44 5.46
C ASN A 207 17.63 9.20 5.52
N VAL A 208 17.18 8.07 6.10
CA VAL A 208 18.03 6.88 6.30
C VAL A 208 18.09 5.98 5.06
N GLY A 209 17.02 5.92 4.27
CA GLY A 209 16.97 5.11 3.04
C GLY A 209 16.64 3.63 3.29
N GLY A 210 17.14 2.72 2.45
CA GLY A 210 16.96 1.27 2.59
C GLY A 210 15.80 0.65 1.79
N LEU A 211 14.94 1.44 1.15
CA LEU A 211 13.96 0.93 0.19
C LEU A 211 14.64 0.62 -1.15
N GLU A 212 14.35 -0.55 -1.71
CA GLU A 212 14.84 -0.98 -3.02
C GLU A 212 13.71 -1.54 -3.89
N VAL A 213 13.78 -1.31 -5.19
CA VAL A 213 12.78 -1.74 -6.18
C VAL A 213 13.45 -2.61 -7.24
N LEU A 214 12.86 -3.76 -7.54
CA LEU A 214 13.39 -4.71 -8.52
C LEU A 214 13.04 -4.27 -9.95
N ASN A 215 14.04 -4.08 -10.80
CA ASN A 215 13.83 -3.77 -12.20
C ASN A 215 13.61 -5.04 -13.06
N LYS A 216 13.46 -4.87 -14.37
CA LYS A 216 13.20 -5.98 -15.32
C LYS A 216 14.43 -6.80 -15.67
N ASP A 217 15.63 -6.31 -15.37
CA ASP A 217 16.90 -7.00 -15.56
C ASP A 217 17.27 -7.87 -14.33
N GLY A 218 16.51 -7.75 -13.24
CA GLY A 218 16.74 -8.47 -11.98
C GLY A 218 17.60 -7.68 -10.98
N ASP A 219 17.87 -6.41 -11.24
CA ASP A 219 18.64 -5.54 -10.36
C ASP A 219 17.76 -4.84 -9.34
N TRP A 220 18.25 -4.74 -8.11
CA TRP A 220 17.66 -3.92 -7.06
C TRP A 220 18.12 -2.47 -7.20
N ILE A 221 17.17 -1.58 -7.47
CA ILE A 221 17.41 -0.14 -7.62
C ILE A 221 17.07 0.56 -6.31
N GLU A 222 18.03 1.29 -5.75
CA GLU A 222 17.83 2.06 -4.53
C GLU A 222 16.83 3.21 -4.74
N VAL A 223 15.96 3.40 -3.74
CA VAL A 223 15.04 4.53 -3.65
C VAL A 223 15.54 5.48 -2.56
N SER A 224 16.58 6.25 -2.90
CA SER A 224 17.22 7.19 -1.99
C SER A 224 16.24 8.28 -1.53
N PRO A 225 16.18 8.63 -0.23
CA PRO A 225 15.24 9.62 0.27
C PRO A 225 15.35 10.98 -0.42
N VAL A 226 14.19 11.54 -0.78
CA VAL A 226 14.07 12.93 -1.26
C VAL A 226 13.20 13.69 -0.27
N GLU A 227 13.77 14.74 0.35
CA GLU A 227 13.10 15.53 1.37
C GLU A 227 11.75 16.09 0.86
N GLY A 228 10.71 15.98 1.69
CA GLY A 228 9.36 16.43 1.36
C GLY A 228 8.62 15.58 0.30
N SER A 229 9.28 14.59 -0.31
CA SER A 229 8.63 13.74 -1.31
C SER A 229 7.82 12.61 -0.67
N LEU A 230 6.90 12.07 -1.48
CA LEU A 230 6.31 10.75 -1.27
C LEU A 230 6.82 9.81 -2.35
N VAL A 231 7.23 8.60 -1.98
CA VAL A 231 7.37 7.51 -2.95
C VAL A 231 5.99 6.92 -3.20
N VAL A 232 5.57 6.88 -4.46
CA VAL A 232 4.28 6.33 -4.86
C VAL A 232 4.50 5.09 -5.70
N ASN A 233 3.85 3.99 -5.33
CA ASN A 233 3.89 2.75 -6.11
C ASN A 233 2.52 2.14 -6.35
N ILE A 234 2.45 1.40 -7.47
CA ILE A 234 1.26 0.64 -7.87
C ILE A 234 1.15 -0.60 -6.99
N GLN A 235 -0.08 -0.91 -6.57
CA GLN A 235 -0.41 -2.13 -5.86
C GLN A 235 -1.10 -3.14 -6.79
N GLN A 236 -1.17 -4.42 -6.39
CA GLN A 236 -1.71 -5.50 -7.21
C GLN A 236 -3.20 -5.32 -7.56
N GLY A 237 -3.97 -4.56 -6.77
CA GLY A 237 -5.37 -4.25 -7.12
C GLY A 237 -5.49 -3.38 -8.36
N PHE A 238 -4.68 -2.31 -8.48
CA PHE A 238 -4.64 -1.48 -9.69
C PHE A 238 -4.02 -2.23 -10.88
N GLU A 239 -3.01 -3.07 -10.64
CA GLU A 239 -2.45 -3.97 -11.65
C GLU A 239 -3.56 -4.86 -12.23
N ALA A 240 -4.39 -5.47 -11.39
CA ALA A 240 -5.50 -6.30 -11.84
C ALA A 240 -6.61 -5.50 -12.56
N ILE A 241 -6.98 -4.32 -12.06
CA ILE A 241 -7.99 -3.43 -12.70
C ILE A 241 -7.55 -2.98 -14.09
N THR A 242 -6.25 -2.77 -14.29
CA THR A 242 -5.68 -2.39 -15.59
C THR A 242 -5.29 -3.59 -16.46
N GLY A 243 -5.72 -4.79 -16.06
CA GLY A 243 -5.45 -6.04 -16.78
C GLY A 243 -3.95 -6.31 -16.94
N GLY A 244 -3.13 -5.88 -15.98
CA GLY A 244 -1.67 -6.03 -15.94
C GLY A 244 -0.87 -4.97 -16.71
N ILE A 245 -1.53 -4.01 -17.37
CA ILE A 245 -0.80 -2.97 -18.14
C ILE A 245 0.01 -2.06 -17.21
N CYS A 246 -0.55 -1.70 -16.06
CA CYS A 246 0.11 -0.89 -15.06
C CYS A 246 0.61 -1.82 -13.94
N GLY A 247 1.86 -2.28 -14.07
CA GLY A 247 2.41 -3.33 -13.20
C GLY A 247 2.73 -2.83 -11.79
N ALA A 248 2.40 -3.64 -10.79
CA ALA A 248 2.92 -3.46 -9.44
C ALA A 248 4.35 -4.02 -9.39
N THR A 249 5.29 -3.25 -8.85
CA THR A 249 6.71 -3.61 -8.89
C THR A 249 7.16 -4.19 -7.56
N THR A 250 7.91 -5.29 -7.62
CA THR A 250 8.47 -5.92 -6.44
C THR A 250 9.45 -4.97 -5.75
N HIS A 251 9.33 -4.83 -4.45
CA HIS A 251 10.19 -3.98 -3.64
C HIS A 251 10.52 -4.66 -2.31
N ARG A 252 11.55 -4.17 -1.62
CA ARG A 252 12.00 -4.66 -0.30
C ARG A 252 12.58 -3.52 0.53
N VAL A 253 12.77 -3.77 1.82
CA VAL A 253 13.48 -2.84 2.72
C VAL A 253 14.65 -3.57 3.36
N ILE A 254 15.84 -3.00 3.23
CA ILE A 254 17.04 -3.41 3.99
C ILE A 254 17.01 -2.70 5.34
N ALA A 255 17.20 -3.45 6.43
CA ALA A 255 17.25 -2.88 7.77
C ALA A 255 18.49 -1.98 7.90
N PRO A 256 18.38 -0.83 8.59
CA PRO A 256 19.51 0.08 8.73
C PRO A 256 20.57 -0.51 9.66
N THR A 257 21.83 -0.07 9.53
CA THR A 257 22.96 -0.59 10.32
C THR A 257 23.31 0.23 11.54
N ASP A 258 23.19 1.56 11.45
CA ASP A 258 23.76 2.48 12.44
C ASP A 258 22.71 3.37 13.11
N VAL A 259 21.66 3.73 12.36
CA VAL A 259 20.62 4.68 12.80
C VAL A 259 19.23 4.06 12.65
N THR A 260 18.30 4.50 13.49
CA THR A 260 16.91 4.05 13.36
C THR A 260 16.26 4.73 12.15
N ARG A 261 15.60 3.95 11.31
CA ARG A 261 14.79 4.44 10.18
C ARG A 261 13.31 4.49 10.56
N TYR A 262 12.63 5.53 10.15
CA TYR A 262 11.19 5.69 10.25
C TYR A 262 10.54 5.85 8.88
N SER A 263 9.34 5.32 8.73
CA SER A 263 8.57 5.50 7.49
C SER A 263 7.07 5.45 7.72
N ILE A 264 6.32 6.12 6.84
CA ILE A 264 4.88 6.31 6.95
C ILE A 264 4.21 5.91 5.63
N PRO A 265 3.93 4.61 5.40
CA PRO A 265 3.16 4.18 4.24
C PRO A 265 1.65 4.38 4.46
N PHE A 266 1.02 5.02 3.50
CA PHE A 266 -0.43 5.08 3.33
C PHE A 266 -0.84 4.23 2.13
N PHE A 267 -1.90 3.44 2.26
CA PHE A 267 -2.40 2.51 1.24
C PHE A 267 -3.82 2.91 0.85
N LEU A 268 -3.99 3.35 -0.39
CA LEU A 268 -5.30 3.62 -0.98
C LEU A 268 -5.95 2.28 -1.36
N GLY A 269 -7.05 1.92 -0.73
CA GLY A 269 -7.72 0.63 -0.84
C GLY A 269 -8.65 0.51 -2.05
N VAL A 270 -8.84 -0.73 -2.49
CA VAL A 270 -9.94 -1.11 -3.40
C VAL A 270 -11.17 -1.49 -2.55
N ARG A 271 -12.37 -1.22 -3.05
CA ARG A 271 -13.61 -1.65 -2.38
C ARG A 271 -13.64 -3.17 -2.19
N LEU A 272 -13.96 -3.60 -0.97
CA LEU A 272 -13.88 -5.00 -0.57
C LEU A 272 -14.91 -5.89 -1.28
N ASP A 273 -16.02 -5.34 -1.75
CA ASP A 273 -17.07 -6.07 -2.44
C ASP A 273 -16.87 -6.17 -3.95
N LEU A 274 -15.73 -5.68 -4.49
CA LEU A 274 -15.42 -5.83 -5.91
C LEU A 274 -15.33 -7.32 -6.28
N THR A 275 -16.25 -7.77 -7.13
CA THR A 275 -16.29 -9.18 -7.58
C THR A 275 -15.33 -9.44 -8.73
N LEU A 276 -14.95 -10.71 -8.92
CA LEU A 276 -14.09 -11.11 -10.03
C LEU A 276 -14.74 -10.83 -11.41
N ASP A 277 -16.07 -10.96 -11.51
CA ASP A 277 -16.79 -10.68 -12.75
C ASP A 277 -16.83 -9.19 -13.07
N GLN A 278 -17.09 -8.34 -12.07
CA GLN A 278 -17.03 -6.87 -12.22
C GLN A 278 -15.62 -6.42 -12.63
N LEU A 279 -14.59 -7.02 -12.02
CA LEU A 279 -13.22 -6.76 -12.38
C LEU A 279 -12.95 -7.15 -13.84
N ARG A 280 -13.33 -8.35 -14.27
CA ARG A 280 -13.10 -8.83 -15.66
C ARG A 280 -13.75 -7.92 -16.69
N GLU A 281 -15.00 -7.53 -16.46
CA GLU A 281 -15.73 -6.59 -17.32
C GLU A 281 -15.03 -5.23 -17.40
N SER A 282 -14.67 -4.69 -16.23
CA SER A 282 -14.01 -3.39 -16.12
C SER A 282 -12.63 -3.40 -16.75
N ALA A 283 -11.83 -4.42 -16.48
CA ALA A 283 -10.48 -4.57 -17.00
C ALA A 283 -10.51 -4.65 -18.52
N ALA A 284 -11.44 -5.40 -19.12
CA ALA A 284 -11.60 -5.43 -20.58
C ALA A 284 -11.89 -4.03 -21.16
N HIS A 285 -12.81 -3.30 -20.55
CA HIS A 285 -13.19 -1.95 -20.98
C HIS A 285 -12.04 -0.93 -20.85
N ILE A 286 -11.32 -0.97 -19.72
CA ILE A 286 -10.19 -0.08 -19.42
C ILE A 286 -9.01 -0.40 -20.35
N THR A 287 -8.62 -1.67 -20.43
CA THR A 287 -7.49 -2.15 -21.25
C THR A 287 -7.67 -1.81 -22.73
N ALA A 288 -8.90 -1.85 -23.24
CA ALA A 288 -9.20 -1.47 -24.63
C ALA A 288 -8.85 0.00 -24.93
N LYS A 289 -8.99 0.89 -23.94
CA LYS A 289 -8.83 2.34 -24.07
C LYS A 289 -7.42 2.83 -23.75
N ILE A 290 -6.62 2.06 -23.00
CA ILE A 290 -5.25 2.46 -22.67
C ILE A 290 -4.38 2.45 -23.94
N PRO A 291 -3.64 3.54 -24.26
CA PRO A 291 -2.86 3.68 -25.49
C PRO A 291 -1.51 2.96 -25.40
N VAL A 292 -1.54 1.62 -25.37
CA VAL A 292 -0.35 0.75 -25.43
C VAL A 292 -0.39 -0.14 -26.67
N THR A 293 0.78 -0.58 -27.13
CA THR A 293 0.93 -1.54 -28.25
C THR A 293 0.21 -2.86 -27.96
N ASP A 294 -0.35 -3.52 -28.97
CA ASP A 294 -1.05 -4.81 -28.81
C ASP A 294 -0.19 -5.90 -28.15
N ASP A 295 1.13 -5.90 -28.41
CA ASP A 295 2.06 -6.84 -27.77
C ASP A 295 2.16 -6.64 -26.25
N ARG A 296 2.00 -5.39 -25.76
CA ARG A 296 1.93 -5.12 -24.32
C ARG A 296 0.59 -5.56 -23.75
N LYS A 297 -0.52 -5.39 -24.50
CA LYS A 297 -1.85 -5.87 -24.07
C LYS A 297 -1.88 -7.39 -23.91
N LYS A 298 -1.26 -8.13 -24.83
CA LYS A 298 -1.20 -9.61 -24.76
C LYS A 298 -0.40 -10.16 -23.58
N ARG A 299 0.65 -9.45 -23.13
CA ARG A 299 1.52 -9.90 -22.02
C ARG A 299 0.94 -9.62 -20.63
N ALA A 300 -0.11 -8.80 -20.56
CA ALA A 300 -0.65 -8.28 -19.32
C ALA A 300 -1.63 -9.26 -18.64
N VAL A 301 -2.11 -10.28 -19.36
CA VAL A 301 -3.23 -11.15 -18.96
C VAL A 301 -2.85 -12.24 -17.93
N ASP A 302 -1.56 -12.42 -17.61
CA ASP A 302 -1.07 -13.54 -16.79
C ASP A 302 -0.54 -13.13 -15.40
N VAL A 303 -0.95 -11.97 -14.86
CA VAL A 303 -0.47 -11.53 -13.54
C VAL A 303 -0.98 -12.47 -12.44
N PRO A 304 -0.12 -13.20 -11.73
CA PRO A 304 -0.54 -13.99 -10.57
C PRO A 304 -0.89 -13.02 -9.45
N SER A 305 -2.14 -13.05 -9.01
CA SER A 305 -2.59 -12.33 -7.83
C SER A 305 -3.57 -13.21 -7.08
N GLU A 306 -3.43 -13.32 -5.76
CA GLU A 306 -4.42 -14.01 -4.91
C GLU A 306 -5.82 -13.43 -5.16
N PHE A 307 -5.91 -12.15 -5.54
CA PHE A 307 -7.14 -11.48 -5.93
C PHE A 307 -7.82 -12.09 -7.17
N LEU A 308 -7.05 -12.61 -8.13
CA LEU A 308 -7.60 -13.24 -9.34
C LEU A 308 -7.94 -14.72 -9.14
N SER A 309 -7.75 -15.26 -7.93
CA SER A 309 -8.08 -16.64 -7.61
C SER A 309 -9.59 -16.87 -7.76
N PRO A 310 -10.02 -17.88 -8.53
CA PRO A 310 -11.44 -18.24 -8.65
C PRO A 310 -12.05 -18.79 -7.35
N GLN A 311 -11.23 -18.99 -6.31
CA GLN A 311 -11.68 -19.45 -4.99
C GLN A 311 -12.39 -18.35 -4.19
N TYR A 312 -12.22 -17.08 -4.56
CA TYR A 312 -12.83 -15.94 -3.88
C TYR A 312 -13.87 -15.26 -4.75
N SER A 313 -15.03 -14.97 -4.15
CA SER A 313 -16.14 -14.31 -4.83
C SER A 313 -15.94 -12.80 -4.97
N CYS A 314 -15.17 -12.20 -4.04
CA CYS A 314 -14.83 -10.78 -4.05
C CYS A 314 -13.45 -10.49 -3.44
N PHE A 315 -13.01 -9.26 -3.62
CA PHE A 315 -11.75 -8.72 -3.12
C PHE A 315 -11.55 -8.92 -1.60
N GLY A 316 -12.61 -8.72 -0.83
CA GLY A 316 -12.61 -8.80 0.63
C GLY A 316 -12.28 -10.20 1.14
N GLU A 317 -12.73 -11.25 0.45
CA GLU A 317 -12.40 -12.64 0.84
C GLU A 317 -10.91 -12.94 0.63
N ALA A 318 -10.36 -12.52 -0.51
CA ALA A 318 -8.93 -12.65 -0.80
C ALA A 318 -8.09 -11.86 0.22
N GLN A 319 -8.49 -10.61 0.52
CA GLN A 319 -7.79 -9.78 1.50
C GLN A 319 -7.90 -10.33 2.93
N LEU A 320 -9.06 -10.87 3.32
CA LEU A 320 -9.24 -11.48 4.64
C LEU A 320 -8.32 -12.67 4.81
N ARG A 321 -8.23 -13.54 3.80
CA ARG A 321 -7.27 -14.65 3.82
C ARG A 321 -5.85 -14.16 4.00
N ASN A 322 -5.42 -13.20 3.19
CA ASN A 322 -4.07 -12.66 3.24
C ASN A 322 -3.75 -12.12 4.65
N ARG A 323 -4.69 -11.39 5.27
CA ARG A 323 -4.54 -10.87 6.62
C ARG A 323 -4.51 -11.95 7.70
N VAL A 324 -5.38 -12.96 7.62
CA VAL A 324 -5.45 -14.08 8.56
C VAL A 324 -4.17 -14.91 8.56
N LEU A 325 -3.55 -15.12 7.39
CA LEU A 325 -2.28 -15.86 7.30
C LEU A 325 -1.06 -15.00 7.68
N SER A 326 -1.09 -13.71 7.38
CA SER A 326 0.00 -12.78 7.74
C SER A 326 0.03 -12.47 9.24
N HIS A 327 -1.12 -12.53 9.91
CA HIS A 327 -1.25 -12.33 11.36
C HIS A 327 -1.95 -13.53 12.02
N PRO A 328 -1.25 -14.66 12.19
CA PRO A 328 -1.84 -15.89 12.72
C PRO A 328 -2.47 -15.73 14.11
N ASP A 329 -1.96 -14.83 14.93
CA ASP A 329 -2.45 -14.55 16.28
C ASP A 329 -3.79 -13.81 16.30
N VAL A 330 -4.00 -12.86 15.37
CA VAL A 330 -5.28 -12.23 15.10
C VAL A 330 -6.24 -13.25 14.49
N GLY A 331 -5.77 -14.00 13.47
CA GLY A 331 -6.52 -15.03 12.77
C GLY A 331 -7.09 -16.08 13.72
N LYS A 332 -6.26 -16.70 14.56
CA LYS A 332 -6.69 -17.68 15.57
C LYS A 332 -7.67 -17.12 16.60
N ARG A 333 -7.57 -15.83 16.94
CA ARG A 333 -8.41 -15.21 17.96
C ARG A 333 -9.79 -14.81 17.43
N TRP A 334 -9.83 -14.20 16.25
CA TRP A 334 -11.05 -13.57 15.72
C TRP A 334 -11.70 -14.36 14.58
N TYR A 335 -10.94 -15.25 13.93
CA TYR A 335 -11.34 -16.00 12.75
C TYR A 335 -10.85 -17.47 12.80
N PRO A 336 -11.05 -18.22 13.91
CA PRO A 336 -10.43 -19.53 14.11
C PRO A 336 -10.74 -20.51 12.96
N ASP A 337 -11.99 -20.61 12.55
CA ASP A 337 -12.43 -21.52 11.47
C ASP A 337 -11.80 -21.15 10.11
N LEU A 338 -11.68 -19.85 9.83
CA LEU A 338 -11.05 -19.38 8.60
C LEU A 338 -9.53 -19.56 8.65
N TYR A 339 -8.90 -19.36 9.80
CA TYR A 339 -7.47 -19.62 9.98
C TYR A 339 -7.15 -21.09 9.69
N GLU A 340 -7.93 -22.03 10.23
CA GLU A 340 -7.78 -23.46 9.94
C GLU A 340 -8.01 -23.77 8.46
N LYS A 341 -9.09 -23.24 7.87
CA LYS A 341 -9.39 -23.40 6.44
C LYS A 341 -8.21 -22.91 5.58
N TYR A 342 -7.80 -21.66 5.75
CA TYR A 342 -6.79 -21.02 4.91
C TYR A 342 -5.39 -21.62 5.07
N SER A 343 -5.05 -22.11 6.27
CA SER A 343 -3.76 -22.77 6.52
C SER A 343 -3.61 -24.09 5.76
N ASN A 344 -4.73 -24.75 5.45
CA ASN A 344 -4.76 -26.01 4.70
C ASN A 344 -5.04 -25.80 3.20
N GLU A 345 -5.34 -24.58 2.78
CA GLU A 345 -5.73 -24.25 1.41
C GLU A 345 -4.50 -23.97 0.55
N VAL A 346 -4.30 -24.80 -0.49
CA VAL A 346 -3.29 -24.57 -1.52
C VAL A 346 -3.93 -23.76 -2.65
N LEU A 347 -3.48 -22.52 -2.82
CA LEU A 347 -3.79 -21.72 -4.01
C LEU A 347 -3.12 -22.41 -5.20
N ARG A 348 -3.92 -22.80 -6.20
CA ARG A 348 -3.44 -23.43 -7.44
C ARG A 348 -3.16 -22.38 -8.49
#